data_AF-A0A0K0D599-F1
#
_entry.id   AF-A0A0K0D599-F1
#
_cell.length_a   1.000
_cell.length_b   1.000
_cell.length_c   1.000
_cell.angle_alpha   90.00
_cell.angle_beta   90.00
_cell.angle_gamma   90.00
#
_symmetry.space_group_name_H-M   'P 1'
#
loop_
_entity.id
_entity.type
_entity.pdbx_description
1 polymer ?
#
loop_
_entity_poly.entity_id
_entity_poly.type
_entity_poly.pdbx_seq_one_letter_code
_entity_poly.pdbx_strand_id
1 'polypeptide(L)'
;MDLDERVTPTEYHGTLSDILRNISDPTIAELSFRQQWVLRYERVPEKYVSGEQVAEMMPTWRYHNTSRIAPRGYSARYLVDPKKVAMVNIHAVELFFTGYKEHYVEPYEAVVRHYRDIHSDNWKELLLPAVEEFGEFSLTDYPSKYIKTLRENMKQRLQYVYGKMR
;
A
#
# COMPACT_ATOMS: atom_id res chain seq x y z
N MET A 1 -11.28 8.16 5.81
CA MET A 1 -10.63 7.00 5.17
C MET A 1 -9.29 6.78 5.82
N ASP A 2 -8.86 5.52 5.95
CA ASP A 2 -7.64 5.11 6.63
C ASP A 2 -6.44 5.10 5.68
N LEU A 3 -5.85 3.94 5.37
CA LEU A 3 -4.67 3.80 4.53
C LEU A 3 -5.10 3.45 3.11
N ASP A 4 -4.69 4.26 2.14
CA ASP A 4 -4.79 3.91 0.72
C ASP A 4 -3.81 2.79 0.36
N GLU A 5 -2.59 2.90 0.87
CA GLU A 5 -1.51 1.94 0.67
C GLU A 5 -0.71 1.71 1.95
N ARG A 6 -0.07 0.53 2.08
CA ARG A 6 0.92 0.26 3.12
C ARG A 6 2.00 -0.71 2.66
N VAL A 7 3.23 -0.52 3.13
CA VAL A 7 4.29 -1.54 3.06
C VAL A 7 4.09 -2.52 4.22
N THR A 8 4.00 -3.81 3.91
CA THR A 8 3.73 -4.87 4.90
C THR A 8 4.82 -5.94 4.80
N PRO A 9 5.61 -6.16 5.87
CA PRO A 9 6.44 -7.35 5.97
C PRO A 9 5.59 -8.61 5.87
N THR A 10 6.04 -9.61 5.12
CA THR A 10 5.26 -10.82 4.83
C THR A 10 5.81 -12.00 5.64
N GLU A 11 6.74 -12.76 5.08
CA GLU A 11 7.39 -13.90 5.75
C GLU A 11 8.65 -13.47 6.53
N TYR A 12 9.03 -12.20 6.42
CA TYR A 12 10.15 -11.63 7.14
C TYR A 12 9.94 -11.64 8.66
N HIS A 13 10.84 -12.30 9.38
CA HIS A 13 10.86 -12.34 10.84
C HIS A 13 11.49 -11.06 11.42
N GLY A 14 10.78 -9.94 11.28
CA GLY A 14 11.20 -8.64 11.82
C GLY A 14 10.26 -7.51 11.42
N THR A 15 10.75 -6.29 11.52
CA THR A 15 10.02 -5.07 11.15
C THR A 15 10.51 -4.52 9.82
N LEU A 16 9.74 -3.60 9.23
CA LEU A 16 10.21 -2.84 8.06
C LEU A 16 11.51 -2.06 8.39
N SER A 17 11.66 -1.57 9.62
CA SER A 17 12.90 -0.91 10.05
C SER A 17 14.10 -1.86 10.01
N ASP A 18 13.91 -3.15 10.30
CA ASP A 18 14.99 -4.13 10.25
C ASP A 18 15.41 -4.40 8.81
N ILE A 19 14.45 -4.51 7.88
CA ILE A 19 14.71 -4.56 6.43
C ILE A 19 15.56 -3.35 6.01
N LEU A 20 15.13 -2.13 6.39
CA LEU A 20 15.83 -0.89 6.05
C LEU A 20 17.26 -0.82 6.62
N ARG A 21 17.48 -1.32 7.84
CA ARG A 21 18.79 -1.30 8.50
C ARG A 21 19.76 -2.34 7.93
N ASN A 22 19.25 -3.42 7.35
CA ASN A 22 20.07 -4.48 6.76
C ASN A 22 20.58 -4.12 5.35
N ILE A 23 20.06 -3.06 4.75
CA ILE A 23 20.55 -2.52 3.48
C ILE A 23 21.85 -1.75 3.75
N SER A 24 22.97 -2.42 3.48
CA SER A 24 24.31 -1.91 3.75
C SER A 24 25.07 -1.44 2.50
N ASP A 25 24.61 -1.80 1.30
CA ASP A 25 25.23 -1.36 0.05
C ASP A 25 24.95 0.14 -0.18
N PRO A 26 25.97 1.02 -0.09
CA PRO A 26 25.79 2.46 -0.22
C PRO A 26 25.40 2.89 -1.63
N THR A 27 25.52 1.99 -2.63
CA THR A 27 25.10 2.24 -4.02
C THR A 27 23.59 2.09 -4.21
N ILE A 28 22.87 1.54 -3.24
CA ILE A 28 21.40 1.47 -3.29
C ILE A 28 20.81 2.85 -3.06
N ALA A 29 19.99 3.29 -4.02
CA ALA A 29 19.26 4.55 -4.03
C ALA A 29 17.75 4.38 -4.00
N GLU A 30 17.26 3.20 -4.35
CA GLU A 30 15.84 2.86 -4.36
C GLU A 30 15.62 1.47 -3.76
N LEU A 31 14.58 1.33 -2.95
CA LEU A 31 13.97 0.05 -2.61
C LEU A 31 12.64 -0.08 -3.34
N SER A 32 12.59 -0.97 -4.33
CA SER A 32 11.39 -1.22 -5.12
C SER A 32 10.60 -2.39 -4.53
N PHE A 33 9.34 -2.14 -4.19
CA PHE A 33 8.41 -3.12 -3.65
C PHE A 33 7.38 -3.51 -4.71
N ARG A 34 7.06 -4.81 -4.77
CA ARG A 34 5.97 -5.30 -5.62
C ARG A 34 4.62 -4.93 -5.01
N GLN A 35 3.64 -4.70 -5.88
CA GLN A 35 2.29 -4.34 -5.48
C GLN A 35 1.39 -5.57 -5.35
N GLN A 36 0.46 -5.50 -4.41
CA GLN A 36 -0.62 -6.45 -4.24
C GLN A 36 -1.91 -5.67 -3.93
N TRP A 37 -2.91 -5.80 -4.79
CA TRP A 37 -4.14 -5.04 -4.67
C TRP A 37 -5.13 -5.73 -3.73
N VAL A 38 -5.83 -4.93 -2.94
CA VAL A 38 -7.00 -5.32 -2.17
C VAL A 38 -8.20 -4.58 -2.76
N LEU A 39 -9.16 -5.30 -3.34
CA LEU A 39 -10.20 -4.70 -4.16
C LEU A 39 -11.36 -4.16 -3.32
N ARG A 40 -11.74 -2.92 -3.61
CA ARG A 40 -12.89 -2.24 -3.03
C ARG A 40 -13.99 -2.22 -4.08
N TYR A 41 -15.05 -2.99 -3.84
CA TYR A 41 -16.15 -3.20 -4.79
C TYR A 41 -17.31 -2.23 -4.62
N GLU A 42 -17.38 -1.54 -3.49
CA GLU A 42 -18.50 -0.67 -3.15
C GLU A 42 -18.10 0.79 -3.29
N ARG A 43 -19.03 1.62 -3.75
CA ARG A 43 -18.86 3.07 -3.71
C ARG A 43 -18.94 3.52 -2.25
N VAL A 44 -17.94 4.27 -1.82
CA VAL A 44 -17.96 4.92 -0.50
C VAL A 44 -18.99 6.06 -0.49
N PRO A 45 -19.65 6.33 0.65
CA PRO A 45 -20.58 7.44 0.74
C PRO A 45 -19.85 8.77 0.53
N GLU A 46 -20.54 9.75 -0.05
CA GLU A 46 -20.01 11.11 -0.23
C GLU A 46 -19.65 11.76 1.11
N LYS A 47 -20.43 11.45 2.16
CA LYS A 47 -20.21 11.95 3.53
C LYS A 47 -20.44 10.83 4.54
N TYR A 48 -19.58 10.81 5.55
CA TYR A 48 -19.78 9.98 6.73
C TYR A 48 -20.59 10.75 7.77
N VAL A 49 -21.64 10.13 8.32
CA VAL A 49 -22.58 10.77 9.25
C VAL A 49 -22.37 10.37 10.71
N SER A 50 -21.58 9.32 10.97
CA SER A 50 -21.24 8.88 12.33
C SER A 50 -19.86 8.26 12.42
N GLY A 51 -19.30 8.23 13.64
CA GLY A 51 -18.04 7.53 13.93
C GLY A 51 -18.13 6.01 13.78
N GLU A 52 -19.34 5.44 13.89
CA GLU A 52 -19.62 4.03 13.63
C GLU A 52 -19.54 3.73 12.14
N GLN A 53 -20.22 4.52 11.30
CA GLN A 53 -20.15 4.39 9.85
C GLN A 53 -18.71 4.53 9.34
N VAL A 54 -17.95 5.47 9.89
CA VAL A 54 -16.50 5.60 9.61
C VAL A 54 -15.78 4.29 9.91
N ALA A 55 -16.04 3.67 11.05
CA ALA A 55 -15.35 2.47 11.50
C ALA A 55 -15.71 1.20 10.73
N GLU A 56 -16.90 1.15 10.15
CA GLU A 56 -17.36 0.08 9.27
C GLU A 56 -16.83 0.22 7.85
N MET A 57 -16.59 1.47 7.42
CA MET A 57 -16.14 1.81 6.07
C MET A 57 -14.63 2.00 5.96
N MET A 58 -13.84 1.55 6.95
CA MET A 58 -12.38 1.57 6.88
C MET A 58 -11.89 0.48 5.91
N PRO A 59 -11.21 0.83 4.80
CA PRO A 59 -10.70 -0.13 3.84
C PRO A 59 -9.94 -1.31 4.46
N THR A 60 -9.07 -1.04 5.43
CA THR A 60 -8.23 -2.07 6.06
C THR A 60 -9.01 -3.11 6.86
N TRP A 61 -10.21 -2.76 7.31
CA TRP A 61 -11.13 -3.64 8.03
C TRP A 61 -12.09 -4.38 7.10
N ARG A 62 -12.56 -3.69 6.05
CA ARG A 62 -13.72 -4.10 5.27
C ARG A 62 -13.40 -4.97 4.07
N TYR A 63 -12.24 -4.76 3.46
CA TYR A 63 -11.89 -5.43 2.21
C TYR A 63 -10.76 -6.42 2.41
N HIS A 64 -11.01 -7.63 1.89
CA HIS A 64 -10.15 -8.80 2.10
C HIS A 64 -9.76 -9.46 0.78
N ASN A 65 -10.53 -9.25 -0.28
CA ASN A 65 -10.28 -9.87 -1.57
C ASN A 65 -9.02 -9.26 -2.21
N THR A 66 -7.99 -10.07 -2.29
CA THR A 66 -6.62 -9.64 -2.56
C THR A 66 -6.09 -10.35 -3.79
N SER A 67 -5.49 -9.62 -4.71
CA SER A 67 -4.87 -10.19 -5.91
C SER A 67 -3.64 -11.04 -5.57
N ARG A 68 -3.18 -11.84 -6.55
CA ARG A 68 -1.79 -12.28 -6.56
C ARG A 68 -0.86 -11.07 -6.61
N ILE A 69 0.36 -11.23 -6.10
CA ILE A 69 1.42 -10.20 -6.14
C ILE A 69 1.79 -9.92 -7.61
N ALA A 70 1.70 -8.64 -8.00
CA ALA A 70 2.00 -8.18 -9.35
C ALA A 70 3.42 -8.57 -9.79
N PRO A 71 3.66 -8.99 -11.03
CA PRO A 71 5.01 -9.14 -11.57
C PRO A 71 5.84 -7.85 -11.45
N ARG A 72 7.17 -7.96 -11.59
CA ARG A 72 8.04 -6.77 -11.64
C ARG A 72 7.63 -5.87 -12.82
N GLY A 73 7.67 -4.56 -12.62
CA GLY A 73 7.27 -3.56 -13.63
C GLY A 73 5.80 -3.11 -13.56
N TYR A 74 4.97 -3.73 -12.74
CA TYR A 74 3.55 -3.34 -12.60
C TYR A 74 3.32 -2.41 -11.41
N SER A 75 3.30 -1.10 -11.67
CA SER A 75 2.99 -0.05 -10.69
C SER A 75 3.74 -0.21 -9.37
N ALA A 76 5.06 -0.41 -9.45
CA ALA A 76 5.90 -0.54 -8.29
C ALA A 76 5.79 0.71 -7.39
N ARG A 77 5.98 0.49 -6.09
CA ARG A 77 6.14 1.57 -5.12
C ARG A 77 7.53 1.48 -4.55
N TYR A 78 8.09 2.64 -4.23
CA TYR A 78 9.51 2.72 -3.92
C TYR A 78 9.80 3.65 -2.76
N LEU A 79 10.84 3.32 -2.02
CA LEU A 79 11.50 4.22 -1.07
C LEU A 79 12.80 4.68 -1.72
N VAL A 80 12.99 6.00 -1.81
CA VAL A 80 14.14 6.58 -2.51
C VAL A 80 14.97 7.46 -1.58
N ASP A 81 16.29 7.41 -1.78
CA ASP A 81 17.20 8.45 -1.28
C ASP A 81 17.25 9.59 -2.31
N PRO A 82 16.64 10.76 -2.02
CA PRO A 82 16.58 11.86 -2.98
C PRO A 82 17.96 12.46 -3.31
N LYS A 83 19.02 12.14 -2.55
CA LYS A 83 20.38 12.60 -2.86
C LYS A 83 21.07 11.76 -3.94
N LYS A 84 20.51 10.60 -4.28
CA LYS A 84 21.10 9.62 -5.20
C LYS A 84 20.30 9.48 -6.50
N VAL A 85 19.15 10.14 -6.58
CA VAL A 85 18.19 10.05 -7.69
C VAL A 85 18.04 11.41 -8.36
N ALA A 86 18.09 11.43 -9.69
CA ALA A 86 17.94 12.63 -10.50
C ALA A 86 16.49 12.84 -10.96
N MET A 87 15.76 11.76 -11.26
CA MET A 87 14.38 11.85 -11.78
C MET A 87 13.53 10.68 -11.29
N VAL A 88 12.32 11.00 -10.81
CA VAL A 88 11.32 10.04 -10.32
C VAL A 88 10.03 10.24 -11.10
N ASN A 89 9.44 9.15 -11.59
CA ASN A 89 8.10 9.07 -12.18
C ASN A 89 7.16 8.34 -11.20
N ILE A 90 5.83 8.46 -11.35
CA ILE A 90 4.81 7.96 -10.41
C ILE A 90 4.90 6.46 -10.06
N HIS A 91 5.62 5.66 -10.86
CA HIS A 91 5.78 4.21 -10.68
C HIS A 91 7.22 3.69 -10.80
N ALA A 92 8.22 4.56 -10.98
CA ALA A 92 9.62 4.15 -11.09
C ALA A 92 10.58 5.33 -10.85
N VAL A 93 11.82 5.02 -10.44
CA VAL A 93 12.94 5.93 -10.65
C VAL A 93 13.37 5.83 -12.11
N GLU A 94 13.39 6.96 -12.81
CA GLU A 94 13.75 7.01 -14.23
C GLU A 94 15.25 7.23 -14.43
N LEU A 95 15.88 7.95 -13.49
CA LEU A 95 17.30 8.28 -13.59
C LEU A 95 17.96 8.37 -12.21
N PHE A 96 18.99 7.55 -12.02
CA PHE A 96 19.92 7.62 -10.89
C PHE A 96 21.13 8.50 -11.22
N PHE A 97 21.76 9.10 -10.21
CA PHE A 97 23.13 9.61 -10.39
C PHE A 97 24.09 8.45 -10.61
N THR A 98 25.23 8.71 -11.27
CA THR A 98 26.19 7.67 -11.68
C THR A 98 26.62 6.80 -10.51
N GLY A 99 26.55 5.48 -10.71
CA GLY A 99 26.99 4.49 -9.71
C GLY A 99 25.92 4.09 -8.69
N TYR A 100 24.73 4.70 -8.75
CA TYR A 100 23.60 4.29 -7.92
C TYR A 100 22.61 3.42 -8.70
N LYS A 101 21.86 2.60 -7.96
CA LYS A 101 20.93 1.60 -8.52
C LYS A 101 19.74 1.35 -7.60
N GLU A 102 18.74 0.67 -8.13
CA GLU A 102 17.65 0.10 -7.36
C GLU A 102 18.00 -1.23 -6.70
N HIS A 103 17.25 -1.56 -5.66
CA HIS A 103 17.20 -2.88 -5.05
C HIS A 103 15.75 -3.35 -4.99
N TYR A 104 15.48 -4.51 -5.60
CA TYR A 104 14.17 -5.14 -5.56
C TYR A 104 14.01 -5.88 -4.24
N VAL A 105 13.05 -5.45 -3.43
CA VAL A 105 12.65 -6.17 -2.22
C VAL A 105 11.81 -7.36 -2.65
N GLU A 106 12.18 -8.55 -2.19
CA GLU A 106 11.46 -9.75 -2.56
C GLU A 106 10.10 -9.82 -1.83
N PRO A 107 9.04 -10.35 -2.46
CA PRO A 107 7.72 -10.35 -1.86
C PRO A 107 7.56 -11.23 -0.62
N TYR A 108 8.48 -12.16 -0.35
CA TYR A 108 8.55 -12.88 0.93
C TYR A 108 9.16 -12.03 2.05
N GLU A 109 9.83 -10.92 1.71
CA GLU A 109 10.32 -9.96 2.69
C GLU A 109 9.24 -8.91 3.00
N ALA A 110 8.77 -8.21 1.97
CA ALA A 110 7.72 -7.21 2.10
C ALA A 110 6.99 -6.94 0.78
N VAL A 111 5.75 -6.50 0.88
CA VAL A 111 4.90 -6.14 -0.26
C VAL A 111 4.13 -4.86 0.03
N VAL A 112 3.79 -4.10 -1.02
CA VAL A 112 2.81 -3.01 -0.89
C VAL A 112 1.41 -3.57 -1.01
N ARG A 113 0.58 -3.31 0.00
CA ARG A 113 -0.87 -3.54 -0.05
C ARG A 113 -1.56 -2.24 -0.47
N HIS A 114 -2.25 -2.26 -1.60
CA HIS A 114 -2.96 -1.09 -2.15
C HIS A 114 -4.47 -1.37 -2.19
N TYR A 115 -5.23 -0.58 -1.44
CA TYR A 115 -6.68 -0.67 -1.35
C TYR A 115 -7.37 0.05 -2.52
N ARG A 116 -7.60 -0.66 -3.61
CA ARG A 116 -8.02 -0.06 -4.87
C ARG A 116 -9.53 -0.04 -5.05
N ASP A 117 -10.07 1.16 -5.25
CA ASP A 117 -11.44 1.34 -5.77
C ASP A 117 -11.49 0.97 -7.24
N ILE A 118 -12.23 -0.09 -7.56
CA ILE A 118 -12.36 -0.55 -8.94
C ILE A 118 -13.21 0.40 -9.79
N HIS A 119 -14.07 1.21 -9.17
CA HIS A 119 -14.94 2.16 -9.86
C HIS A 119 -14.29 3.54 -10.05
N SER A 120 -13.08 3.73 -9.54
CA SER A 120 -12.34 4.98 -9.75
C SER A 120 -11.73 4.95 -11.14
N ASP A 121 -12.19 5.91 -11.96
CA ASP A 121 -11.82 6.08 -13.36
C ASP A 121 -12.14 4.82 -14.18
N ASN A 122 -11.31 4.48 -15.16
CA ASN A 122 -11.48 3.29 -16.01
C ASN A 122 -10.64 2.10 -15.49
N TRP A 123 -10.37 2.03 -14.18
CA TRP A 123 -9.43 1.05 -13.62
C TRP A 123 -9.93 -0.38 -13.79
N LYS A 124 -11.22 -0.62 -13.56
CA LYS A 124 -11.85 -1.93 -13.76
C LYS A 124 -11.73 -2.40 -15.21
N GLU A 125 -11.87 -1.51 -16.18
CA GLU A 125 -11.86 -1.85 -17.59
C GLU A 125 -10.43 -2.04 -18.12
N LEU A 126 -9.47 -1.25 -17.65
CA LEU A 126 -8.11 -1.21 -18.19
C LEU A 126 -7.12 -2.08 -17.42
N LEU A 127 -7.21 -2.13 -16.09
CA LEU A 127 -6.17 -2.71 -15.23
C LEU A 127 -6.61 -4.03 -14.57
N LEU A 128 -7.89 -4.17 -14.20
CA LEU A 128 -8.36 -5.39 -13.54
C LEU A 128 -8.13 -6.67 -14.37
N PRO A 129 -8.32 -6.71 -15.70
CA PRO A 129 -8.04 -7.91 -16.49
C PRO A 129 -6.58 -8.35 -16.39
N ALA A 130 -5.64 -7.41 -16.43
CA ALA A 130 -4.22 -7.71 -16.24
C ALA A 130 -3.93 -8.20 -14.82
N VAL A 131 -4.62 -7.66 -13.80
CA VAL A 131 -4.46 -8.12 -12.41
C VAL A 131 -4.97 -9.55 -12.23
N GLU A 132 -6.04 -9.93 -12.91
CA GLU A 132 -6.58 -11.29 -12.92
C GLU A 132 -5.61 -12.31 -13.56
N GLU A 133 -4.82 -11.89 -14.55
CA GLU A 133 -3.77 -12.73 -15.16
C GLU A 133 -2.61 -13.04 -14.21
N PHE A 134 -2.41 -12.26 -13.14
CA PHE A 134 -1.35 -12.54 -12.16
C PHE A 134 -1.61 -13.82 -11.38
N GLY A 135 -2.86 -14.28 -11.34
CA GLY A 135 -3.29 -15.51 -10.70
C GLY A 135 -4.49 -15.30 -9.80
N GLU A 136 -4.94 -16.40 -9.18
CA GLU A 136 -6.14 -16.40 -8.34
C GLU A 136 -6.04 -15.42 -7.18
N PHE A 137 -7.16 -14.74 -6.94
CA PHE A 137 -7.33 -13.91 -5.76
C PHE A 137 -7.49 -14.77 -4.51
N SER A 138 -7.11 -14.21 -3.36
CA SER A 138 -7.28 -14.85 -2.06
C SER A 138 -7.77 -13.86 -1.02
N LEU A 139 -8.40 -14.39 0.03
CA LEU A 139 -8.82 -13.58 1.17
C LEU A 139 -7.60 -13.35 2.07
N THR A 140 -7.26 -12.09 2.31
CA THR A 140 -6.23 -11.72 3.28
C THR A 140 -6.71 -10.62 4.20
N ASP A 141 -6.31 -10.69 5.47
CA ASP A 141 -6.74 -9.76 6.51
C ASP A 141 -5.62 -8.82 6.94
N TYR A 142 -6.01 -7.66 7.48
CA TYR A 142 -5.07 -6.87 8.29
C TYR A 142 -4.70 -7.65 9.57
N PRO A 143 -3.45 -7.57 10.06
CA PRO A 143 -3.06 -8.28 11.27
C PRO A 143 -3.99 -7.95 12.45
N SER A 144 -4.64 -8.99 12.98
CA SER A 144 -5.66 -8.87 14.03
C SER A 144 -5.16 -8.16 15.29
N LYS A 145 -3.88 -8.32 15.64
CA LYS A 145 -3.24 -7.62 16.77
C LYS A 145 -3.22 -6.09 16.64
N TYR A 146 -3.30 -5.54 15.43
CA TYR A 146 -3.18 -4.10 15.18
C TYR A 146 -4.51 -3.44 14.79
N ILE A 147 -5.53 -4.21 14.39
CA ILE A 147 -6.75 -3.66 13.83
C ILE A 147 -7.53 -2.79 14.81
N LYS A 148 -7.59 -3.17 16.08
CA LYS A 148 -8.26 -2.40 17.12
C LYS A 148 -7.62 -1.02 17.28
N THR A 149 -6.30 -0.99 17.46
CA THR A 149 -5.51 0.24 17.60
C THR A 149 -5.64 1.14 16.38
N LEU A 150 -5.57 0.58 15.17
CA LEU A 150 -5.75 1.33 13.93
C LEU A 150 -7.13 2.02 13.90
N ARG A 151 -8.20 1.27 14.21
CA ARG A 151 -9.57 1.81 14.21
C ARG A 151 -9.76 2.91 15.25
N GLU A 152 -9.22 2.75 16.45
CA GLU A 152 -9.29 3.75 17.52
C GLU A 152 -8.55 5.03 17.13
N ASN A 153 -7.31 4.91 16.63
CA ASN A 153 -6.50 6.05 16.21
C ASN A 153 -7.17 6.82 15.06
N MET A 154 -7.75 6.10 14.09
CA MET A 154 -8.47 6.72 12.99
C MET A 154 -9.71 7.47 13.46
N LYS A 155 -10.50 6.89 14.37
CA LYS A 155 -11.65 7.58 14.98
C LYS A 155 -11.23 8.86 15.68
N GLN A 156 -10.18 8.81 16.52
CA GLN A 156 -9.66 9.97 17.23
C GLN A 156 -9.17 11.05 16.26
N ARG A 157 -8.43 10.67 15.21
CA ARG A 157 -7.94 11.62 14.21
C ARG A 157 -9.07 12.30 13.46
N LEU A 158 -10.09 11.55 13.05
CA LEU A 158 -11.24 12.11 12.34
C LEU A 158 -12.07 13.02 13.25
N GLN A 159 -12.25 12.67 14.52
CA GLN A 159 -12.87 13.54 15.50
C GLN A 159 -12.07 14.84 15.70
N TYR A 160 -10.74 14.77 15.75
CA TYR A 160 -9.89 15.95 15.89
C TYR A 160 -9.97 16.89 14.68
N VAL A 161 -9.94 16.34 13.45
CA VAL A 161 -9.93 17.15 12.21
C VAL A 161 -11.32 17.65 11.83
N TYR A 162 -12.35 16.82 11.95
CA TYR A 162 -13.69 17.08 11.42
C TYR A 162 -14.78 17.18 12.49
N GLY A 163 -14.52 16.66 13.69
CA GLY A 163 -15.38 16.87 14.84
C GLY A 163 -15.23 18.31 15.28
N LYS A 164 -16.10 19.19 14.78
CA LYS A 164 -16.19 20.58 15.19
C LYS A 164 -15.95 20.68 16.71
N MET A 165 -15.05 21.58 17.14
CA MET A 165 -15.06 22.08 18.51
C MET A 165 -16.50 22.49 18.81
N ARG A 166 -17.18 21.71 19.65
CA ARG A 166 -18.39 22.18 20.31
C ARG A 166 -17.96 23.04 21.48
#